data_AF-A0A7I9WT43-F1
#
_entry.id   AF-A0A7I9WT43-F1
#
_cell.length_a   1.000
_cell.length_b   1.000
_cell.length_c   1.000
_cell.angle_alpha   90.00
_cell.angle_beta   90.00
_cell.angle_gamma   90.00
#
_symmetry.space_group_name_H-M   'P 1'
#
loop_
_entity.id
_entity.type
_entity.pdbx_description
1 polymer ?
#
loop_
_entity_poly.entity_id
_entity_poly.type
_entity_poly.pdbx_seq_one_letter_code
_entity_poly.pdbx_strand_id
1 'polypeptide(L)'
;MVHSEWREPLRAQRDPLAGETGRPRANRDERQQWRKQTWLGRFVSTYGWRAYALPILLVVTVLVVYQTITGTETETPVAVDEPAQGPPTIGADSTAIVGAPPKGLTQFDANLPTGILPAGGPFTEAGANTWHIVPGAEPQVGQGTAKVFTYTVEVEDGMDTTSFGGDEGFAQMVSQTLSNPKSWIHDPQFAFVRADATSTAEPDFRVSLTSPMTIRQGCGYEIQIETSCFNPAYSPSPGAAPTPRVFINEARWVRGAVPFQGDVGSYRQYLVNHEVGHAIGYRQHEACPGNGDLAPIMMQQTFSTANNDNTLFDPGAIPANGLTCRFNPWPYPIA
;
A
#
# COMPACT_ATOMS: atom_id res chain seq x y z
N MET A 1 -20.80 -57.34 12.81
CA MET A 1 -21.41 -57.94 14.03
C MET A 1 -21.19 -56.90 15.15
N VAL A 2 -22.22 -56.15 15.59
CA VAL A 2 -23.20 -56.49 16.67
C VAL A 2 -22.45 -56.48 18.04
N HIS A 3 -22.78 -55.78 19.13
CA HIS A 3 -23.99 -55.09 19.62
C HIS A 3 -23.61 -54.08 20.73
N SER A 4 -24.57 -53.22 21.08
CA SER A 4 -24.61 -52.25 22.19
C SER A 4 -25.01 -52.88 23.54
N GLU A 5 -24.54 -52.34 24.66
CA GLU A 5 -25.27 -52.41 25.95
C GLU A 5 -25.24 -51.06 26.68
N TRP A 6 -26.38 -50.38 26.60
CA TRP A 6 -26.82 -49.40 27.59
C TRP A 6 -27.28 -50.15 28.85
N ARG A 7 -27.11 -49.50 30.02
CA ARG A 7 -27.90 -49.58 31.28
C ARG A 7 -27.12 -50.08 32.49
N GLU A 8 -26.62 -49.15 33.31
CA GLU A 8 -26.61 -49.32 34.77
C GLU A 8 -27.19 -48.08 35.46
N PRO A 9 -28.12 -48.24 36.43
CA PRO A 9 -28.82 -47.13 37.08
C PRO A 9 -28.05 -46.53 38.27
N LEU A 10 -28.18 -45.20 38.43
CA LEU A 10 -27.63 -44.38 39.51
C LEU A 10 -28.19 -44.79 40.88
N ARG A 11 -27.30 -45.09 41.85
CA ARG A 11 -27.64 -45.20 43.28
C ARG A 11 -27.11 -43.99 44.05
N ALA A 12 -28.01 -43.31 44.74
CA ALA A 12 -27.71 -42.26 45.71
C ALA A 12 -27.21 -42.88 47.02
N GLN A 13 -25.99 -42.54 47.44
CA GLN A 13 -25.43 -42.95 48.72
C GLN A 13 -25.77 -41.91 49.78
N ARG A 14 -26.58 -42.32 50.77
CA ARG A 14 -26.93 -41.55 51.97
C ARG A 14 -26.00 -42.02 53.08
N ASP A 15 -25.22 -41.11 53.66
CA ASP A 15 -24.34 -41.39 54.80
C ASP A 15 -25.15 -41.33 56.11
N PRO A 16 -25.26 -42.42 56.88
CA PRO A 16 -26.12 -42.51 58.06
C PRO A 16 -25.48 -42.02 59.38
N LEU A 17 -24.33 -41.34 59.38
CA LEU A 17 -23.61 -40.99 60.62
C LEU A 17 -23.58 -39.49 61.01
N ALA A 18 -24.26 -38.60 60.28
CA ALA A 18 -24.42 -37.22 60.72
C ALA A 18 -25.59 -37.10 61.73
N GLY A 19 -25.26 -37.29 63.01
CA GLY A 19 -26.19 -37.17 64.14
C GLY A 19 -26.83 -35.79 64.28
N GLU A 20 -28.09 -35.80 64.70
CA GLU A 20 -29.02 -34.68 64.80
C GLU A 20 -28.61 -33.66 65.88
N THR A 21 -28.41 -32.39 65.48
CA THR A 21 -28.69 -31.25 66.36
C THR A 21 -30.06 -30.69 66.00
N GLY A 22 -30.99 -30.77 66.96
CA GLY A 22 -32.39 -30.39 66.80
C GLY A 22 -32.61 -28.93 66.36
N ARG A 23 -33.67 -28.76 65.55
CA ARG A 23 -34.22 -27.50 65.01
C ARG A 23 -34.23 -26.32 65.99
N PRO A 24 -33.69 -25.16 65.57
CA PRO A 24 -34.24 -23.86 65.95
C PRO A 24 -35.48 -23.55 65.08
N ARG A 25 -36.46 -22.94 65.73
CA ARG A 25 -37.78 -22.54 65.20
C ARG A 25 -37.66 -21.72 63.91
N ALA A 26 -38.62 -21.94 63.00
CA ALA A 26 -38.81 -21.12 61.81
C ALA A 26 -38.95 -19.64 62.22
N ASN A 27 -37.94 -18.84 61.89
CA ASN A 27 -38.01 -17.40 62.06
C ASN A 27 -38.98 -16.85 61.01
N ARG A 28 -40.08 -16.30 61.53
CA ARG A 28 -41.24 -15.83 60.78
C ARG A 28 -41.06 -14.41 60.23
N ASP A 29 -39.86 -13.82 60.27
CA ASP A 29 -39.69 -12.37 60.03
C ASP A 29 -38.51 -11.98 59.13
N GLU A 30 -38.30 -12.69 58.02
CA GLU A 30 -37.55 -12.13 56.87
C GLU A 30 -38.32 -12.22 55.54
N ARG A 31 -39.65 -12.33 55.63
CA ARG A 31 -40.56 -12.05 54.50
C ARG A 31 -41.02 -10.60 54.53
N GLN A 32 -40.12 -9.63 54.46
CA GLN A 32 -40.53 -8.25 54.23
C GLN A 32 -39.36 -7.33 53.87
N GLN A 33 -38.81 -7.48 52.65
CA GLN A 33 -38.16 -6.34 51.97
C GLN A 33 -37.88 -6.57 50.47
N TRP A 34 -38.79 -7.23 49.75
CA TRP A 34 -38.85 -7.07 48.30
C TRP A 34 -39.81 -5.94 47.99
N ARG A 35 -39.28 -4.71 47.95
CA ARG A 35 -39.98 -3.55 47.40
C ARG A 35 -40.34 -3.86 45.94
N LYS A 36 -41.64 -3.94 45.70
CA LYS A 36 -42.38 -3.92 44.43
C LYS A 36 -41.48 -3.79 43.20
N GLN A 37 -41.25 -4.91 42.51
CA GLN A 37 -40.66 -4.96 41.17
C GLN A 37 -41.44 -4.02 40.24
N THR A 38 -40.76 -2.98 39.77
CA THR A 38 -41.23 -2.14 38.67
C THR A 38 -41.37 -2.98 37.41
N TRP A 39 -42.28 -2.59 36.51
CA TRP A 39 -42.59 -3.30 35.26
C TRP A 39 -41.33 -3.65 34.43
N LEU A 40 -40.31 -2.78 34.46
CA LEU A 40 -38.99 -2.99 33.86
C LEU A 40 -38.26 -4.23 34.39
N GLY A 41 -38.34 -4.52 35.69
CA GLY A 41 -37.68 -5.69 36.30
C GLY A 41 -38.28 -7.02 35.86
N ARG A 42 -39.59 -7.06 35.57
CA ARG A 42 -40.23 -8.24 34.97
C ARG A 42 -39.80 -8.44 33.53
N PHE A 43 -39.69 -7.37 32.74
CA PHE A 43 -39.36 -7.44 31.31
C PHE A 43 -37.93 -7.93 31.04
N VAL A 44 -36.96 -7.48 31.84
CA VAL A 44 -35.56 -7.94 31.72
C VAL A 44 -35.41 -9.42 32.10
N SER A 45 -36.21 -9.91 33.07
CA SER A 45 -36.18 -11.32 33.49
C SER A 45 -36.77 -12.30 32.46
N THR A 46 -37.73 -11.86 31.63
CA THR A 46 -38.38 -12.73 30.62
C THR A 46 -37.68 -12.75 29.27
N TYR A 47 -37.01 -11.65 28.87
CA TYR A 47 -36.42 -11.54 27.52
C TYR A 47 -34.87 -11.50 27.49
N GLY A 48 -34.21 -11.46 28.65
CA GLY A 48 -32.75 -11.52 28.76
C GLY A 48 -32.03 -10.45 27.94
N TRP A 49 -30.84 -10.76 27.42
CA TRP A 49 -29.99 -9.85 26.63
C TRP A 49 -30.70 -9.26 25.39
N ARG A 50 -31.78 -9.89 24.91
CA ARG A 50 -32.55 -9.46 23.72
C ARG A 50 -33.32 -8.16 23.96
N ALA A 51 -33.58 -7.80 25.22
CA ALA A 51 -34.18 -6.51 25.57
C ALA A 51 -33.30 -5.31 25.20
N TYR A 52 -31.98 -5.52 25.09
CA TYR A 52 -31.02 -4.49 24.69
C TYR A 52 -30.58 -4.65 23.23
N ALA A 53 -30.44 -5.89 22.75
CA ALA A 53 -29.96 -6.15 21.40
C ALA A 53 -30.90 -5.62 20.31
N LEU A 54 -32.22 -5.78 20.45
CA LEU A 54 -33.18 -5.33 19.45
C LEU A 54 -33.25 -3.79 19.28
N PRO A 55 -33.33 -2.98 20.35
CA PRO A 55 -33.29 -1.53 20.19
C PRO A 55 -31.93 -1.03 19.69
N ILE A 56 -30.81 -1.64 20.12
CA ILE A 56 -29.48 -1.28 19.60
C ILE A 56 -29.39 -1.59 18.11
N LEU A 57 -29.85 -2.77 17.68
CA LEU A 57 -29.80 -3.17 16.28
C LEU A 57 -30.71 -2.26 15.44
N LEU A 58 -31.87 -1.86 15.96
CA LEU A 58 -32.73 -0.87 15.29
C LEU A 58 -32.04 0.50 15.14
N VAL A 59 -31.35 0.98 16.19
CA VAL A 59 -30.58 2.24 16.13
C VAL A 59 -29.44 2.14 15.12
N VAL A 60 -28.71 1.03 15.10
CA VAL A 60 -27.64 0.79 14.12
C VAL A 60 -28.21 0.74 12.70
N THR A 61 -29.33 0.06 12.48
CA THR A 61 -29.98 0.01 11.16
C THR A 61 -30.44 1.39 10.72
N VAL A 62 -31.00 2.20 11.62
CA VAL A 62 -31.38 3.59 11.31
C VAL A 62 -30.14 4.45 11.02
N LEU A 63 -29.04 4.28 11.74
CA LEU A 63 -27.78 4.97 11.47
C LEU A 63 -27.18 4.58 10.12
N VAL A 64 -27.20 3.29 9.77
CA VAL A 64 -26.74 2.81 8.45
C VAL A 64 -27.63 3.36 7.35
N VAL A 65 -28.96 3.30 7.51
CA VAL A 65 -29.91 3.87 6.56
C VAL A 65 -29.71 5.39 6.42
N TYR A 66 -29.49 6.09 7.52
CA TYR A 66 -29.17 7.51 7.51
C TYR A 66 -27.87 7.78 6.75
N GLN A 67 -26.78 7.05 7.05
CA GLN A 67 -25.50 7.18 6.33
C GLN A 67 -25.61 6.86 4.83
N THR A 68 -26.48 5.91 4.44
CA THR A 68 -26.72 5.61 3.02
C THR A 68 -27.56 6.67 2.30
N ILE A 69 -28.43 7.40 3.01
CA ILE A 69 -29.31 8.41 2.42
C ILE A 69 -28.65 9.79 2.45
N THR A 70 -27.95 10.14 3.53
CA THR A 70 -27.17 11.38 3.66
C THR A 70 -25.75 11.19 3.17
N GLY A 71 -25.58 10.36 2.12
CA GLY A 71 -24.30 9.94 1.59
C GLY A 71 -23.28 11.06 1.70
N THR A 72 -22.22 10.82 2.46
CA THR A 72 -20.96 11.49 2.18
C THR A 72 -20.64 11.02 0.78
N GLU A 73 -20.84 11.89 -0.19
CA GLU A 73 -20.24 11.75 -1.50
C GLU A 73 -18.75 11.54 -1.20
N THR A 74 -18.34 10.28 -1.17
CA THR A 74 -17.00 9.95 -1.59
C THR A 74 -17.07 10.32 -3.06
N GLU A 75 -16.71 11.57 -3.35
CA GLU A 75 -16.29 11.96 -4.68
C GLU A 75 -15.29 10.86 -5.06
N THR A 76 -15.78 9.92 -5.87
CA THR A 76 -14.89 9.17 -6.73
C THR A 76 -14.17 10.28 -7.45
N PRO A 77 -12.85 10.46 -7.29
CA PRO A 77 -12.16 11.49 -8.04
C PRO A 77 -12.51 11.16 -9.49
N VAL A 78 -13.33 12.02 -10.09
CA VAL A 78 -13.56 11.98 -11.53
C VAL A 78 -12.14 12.03 -12.05
N ALA A 79 -11.72 10.95 -12.73
CA ALA A 79 -10.50 10.97 -13.49
C ALA A 79 -10.64 12.20 -14.39
N VAL A 80 -9.96 13.28 -14.00
CA VAL A 80 -9.88 14.44 -14.85
C VAL A 80 -9.24 13.87 -16.09
N ASP A 81 -9.94 14.02 -17.21
CA ASP A 81 -9.49 13.67 -18.55
C ASP A 81 -8.37 14.68 -18.91
N GLU A 82 -7.33 14.74 -18.08
CA GLU A 82 -6.08 15.37 -18.41
C GLU A 82 -5.43 14.47 -19.45
N PRO A 83 -4.97 15.03 -20.57
CA PRO A 83 -4.24 14.25 -21.55
C PRO A 83 -3.00 13.66 -20.88
N ALA A 84 -2.74 12.37 -21.11
CA ALA A 84 -1.56 11.62 -20.65
C ALA A 84 -0.21 12.29 -20.97
N GLN A 85 -0.23 13.27 -21.89
CA GLN A 85 0.92 14.04 -22.38
C GLN A 85 0.87 15.51 -21.93
N GLY A 86 0.35 15.78 -20.72
CA GLY A 86 0.23 17.12 -20.15
C GLY A 86 1.53 17.64 -19.51
N PRO A 87 1.67 18.96 -19.34
CA PRO A 87 2.75 19.54 -18.54
C PRO A 87 2.67 19.05 -17.07
N PRO A 88 3.81 18.94 -16.37
CA PRO A 88 3.85 18.42 -15.01
C PRO A 88 3.08 19.32 -14.03
N THR A 89 2.35 18.69 -13.10
CA THR A 89 1.64 19.39 -12.01
C THR A 89 2.53 19.51 -10.78
N ILE A 90 3.39 20.52 -10.77
CA ILE A 90 4.38 20.74 -9.68
C ILE A 90 3.68 21.23 -8.41
N GLY A 91 3.89 20.53 -7.29
CA GLY A 91 3.48 20.99 -5.96
C GLY A 91 1.98 20.88 -5.65
N ALA A 92 1.23 20.10 -6.42
CA ALA A 92 -0.17 19.83 -6.11
C ALA A 92 -0.29 18.84 -4.95
N ASP A 93 -0.95 19.23 -3.87
CA ASP A 93 -1.26 18.37 -2.74
C ASP A 93 -2.19 17.24 -3.19
N SER A 94 -1.71 16.00 -3.13
CA SER A 94 -2.50 14.80 -3.41
C SER A 94 -2.22 13.77 -2.33
N THR A 95 -3.22 12.95 -2.00
CA THR A 95 -3.07 11.77 -1.14
C THR A 95 -3.20 10.47 -1.93
N ALA A 96 -3.47 10.56 -3.24
CA ALA A 96 -3.59 9.40 -4.11
C ALA A 96 -2.22 8.79 -4.40
N ILE A 97 -2.12 7.48 -4.23
CA ILE A 97 -0.95 6.70 -4.65
C ILE A 97 -0.91 6.69 -6.17
N VAL A 98 0.27 6.94 -6.75
CA VAL A 98 0.50 7.02 -8.19
C VAL A 98 1.52 5.95 -8.60
N GLY A 99 1.33 5.32 -9.76
CA GLY A 99 2.22 4.28 -10.29
C GLY A 99 1.84 2.85 -9.86
N ALA A 100 1.05 2.72 -8.79
CA ALA A 100 0.40 1.44 -8.45
C ALA A 100 -0.90 1.26 -9.24
N PRO A 101 -1.30 0.02 -9.56
CA PRO A 101 -2.57 -0.22 -10.23
C PRO A 101 -3.77 0.26 -9.40
N PRO A 102 -4.88 0.70 -10.04
CA PRO A 102 -6.05 1.21 -9.34
C PRO A 102 -6.68 0.21 -8.37
N LYS A 103 -7.09 0.70 -7.20
CA LYS A 103 -7.85 -0.09 -6.22
C LYS A 103 -9.20 -0.49 -6.79
N GLY A 104 -9.60 -1.76 -6.58
CA GLY A 104 -10.93 -2.26 -6.94
C GLY A 104 -11.00 -3.09 -8.22
N LEU A 105 -9.90 -3.24 -8.95
CA LEU A 105 -9.79 -4.23 -10.02
C LEU A 105 -9.57 -5.63 -9.42
N THR A 106 -10.64 -6.25 -8.93
CA THR A 106 -10.60 -7.55 -8.22
C THR A 106 -10.61 -8.78 -9.17
N GLN A 107 -10.57 -8.55 -10.48
CA GLN A 107 -10.51 -9.60 -11.51
C GLN A 107 -9.27 -9.41 -12.37
N PHE A 108 -8.10 -9.74 -11.84
CA PHE A 108 -6.95 -10.03 -12.68
C PHE A 108 -6.79 -11.53 -12.79
N ASP A 109 -6.79 -12.02 -14.03
CA ASP A 109 -6.46 -13.40 -14.33
C ASP A 109 -4.98 -13.61 -13.95
N ALA A 110 -4.71 -14.56 -13.05
CA ALA A 110 -3.37 -14.94 -12.63
C ALA A 110 -2.50 -15.48 -13.77
N ASN A 111 -3.06 -15.60 -14.98
CA ASN A 111 -2.39 -16.07 -16.20
C ASN A 111 -1.95 -14.97 -17.17
N LEU A 112 -2.04 -13.68 -16.82
CA LEU A 112 -1.40 -12.65 -17.64
C LEU A 112 0.13 -12.78 -17.53
N PRO A 113 0.86 -13.09 -18.63
CA PRO A 113 2.32 -13.23 -18.58
C PRO A 113 3.05 -11.94 -18.22
N THR A 114 2.34 -10.81 -18.27
CA THR A 114 2.87 -9.47 -18.09
C THR A 114 2.96 -9.08 -16.63
N GLY A 115 4.01 -8.35 -16.28
CA GLY A 115 4.29 -8.02 -14.89
C GLY A 115 4.69 -9.20 -14.02
N ILE A 116 4.95 -10.40 -14.54
CA ILE A 116 5.56 -11.47 -13.73
C ILE A 116 6.95 -11.00 -13.25
N LEU A 117 7.28 -11.29 -12.00
CA LEU A 117 8.63 -11.08 -11.48
C LEU A 117 9.58 -12.11 -12.13
N PRO A 118 10.61 -11.68 -12.89
CA PRO A 118 11.56 -12.62 -13.50
C PRO A 118 12.25 -13.48 -12.44
N ALA A 119 12.76 -14.64 -12.83
CA ALA A 119 13.66 -15.40 -11.98
C ALA A 119 14.97 -14.62 -11.78
N GLY A 120 15.60 -14.78 -10.62
CA GLY A 120 16.83 -14.07 -10.29
C GLY A 120 17.30 -14.33 -8.87
N GLY A 121 18.20 -13.48 -8.39
CA GLY A 121 18.79 -13.59 -7.05
C GLY A 121 17.75 -13.54 -5.91
N PRO A 122 18.15 -13.97 -4.70
CA PRO A 122 17.32 -13.76 -3.51
C PRO A 122 17.16 -12.26 -3.22
N PHE A 123 16.08 -11.91 -2.51
CA PHE A 123 15.80 -10.58 -2.01
C PHE A 123 15.18 -10.72 -0.62
N THR A 124 15.14 -9.63 0.14
CA THR A 124 14.53 -9.60 1.47
C THR A 124 13.01 -9.55 1.34
N GLU A 125 12.30 -10.59 1.79
CA GLU A 125 10.82 -10.61 1.64
C GLU A 125 10.13 -9.57 2.53
N ALA A 126 10.65 -9.34 3.74
CA ALA A 126 10.10 -8.43 4.74
C ALA A 126 11.21 -7.71 5.52
N GLY A 127 11.14 -6.38 5.56
CA GLY A 127 11.92 -5.54 6.46
C GLY A 127 11.12 -5.08 7.67
N ALA A 128 11.64 -4.07 8.38
CA ALA A 128 11.07 -3.59 9.64
C ALA A 128 9.99 -2.51 9.49
N ASN A 129 9.67 -2.07 8.26
CA ASN A 129 8.79 -0.92 7.99
C ASN A 129 9.27 0.39 8.66
N THR A 130 10.58 0.50 8.81
CA THR A 130 11.31 1.70 9.19
C THR A 130 12.48 1.86 8.24
N TRP A 131 12.94 3.09 8.01
CA TRP A 131 14.02 3.36 7.06
C TRP A 131 15.10 4.20 7.72
N HIS A 132 16.35 3.93 7.37
CA HIS A 132 17.47 4.80 7.66
C HIS A 132 17.86 5.56 6.38
N ILE A 133 18.32 6.80 6.56
CA ILE A 133 18.86 7.62 5.48
C ILE A 133 20.27 7.13 5.17
N VAL A 134 20.54 6.85 3.89
CA VAL A 134 21.89 6.52 3.43
C VAL A 134 22.74 7.81 3.45
N PRO A 135 23.87 7.83 4.18
CA PRO A 135 24.73 9.01 4.28
C PRO A 135 25.17 9.53 2.90
N GLY A 136 25.43 10.84 2.82
CA GLY A 136 25.91 11.48 1.61
C GLY A 136 24.92 12.49 1.06
N ALA A 137 25.23 13.77 1.27
CA ALA A 137 24.59 14.89 0.60
C ALA A 137 25.30 15.19 -0.73
N GLU A 138 24.54 15.59 -1.75
CA GLU A 138 25.06 16.02 -3.04
C GLU A 138 24.54 17.40 -3.40
N PRO A 139 25.38 18.26 -4.02
CA PRO A 139 24.97 19.60 -4.42
C PRO A 139 23.90 19.55 -5.51
N GLN A 140 23.30 20.72 -5.78
CA GLN A 140 22.31 20.85 -6.83
C GLN A 140 22.82 20.37 -8.19
N VAL A 141 22.02 19.55 -8.86
CA VAL A 141 22.16 19.19 -10.27
C VAL A 141 20.95 19.69 -11.06
N GLY A 142 21.17 20.15 -12.29
CA GLY A 142 20.14 20.84 -13.08
C GLY A 142 19.99 22.32 -12.73
N GLN A 143 19.17 23.03 -13.51
CA GLN A 143 19.00 24.48 -13.38
C GLN A 143 17.91 24.87 -12.39
N GLY A 144 16.80 24.12 -12.34
CA GLY A 144 15.72 24.35 -11.38
C GLY A 144 14.98 25.67 -11.59
N THR A 145 14.83 26.11 -12.85
CA THR A 145 14.20 27.40 -13.18
C THR A 145 12.75 27.50 -12.71
N ALA A 146 12.07 26.36 -12.54
CA ALA A 146 10.74 26.27 -11.94
C ALA A 146 10.80 25.72 -10.50
N LYS A 147 11.52 24.62 -10.27
CA LYS A 147 11.59 23.98 -8.94
C LYS A 147 12.92 23.25 -8.76
N VAL A 148 13.51 23.42 -7.57
CA VAL A 148 14.58 22.58 -7.03
C VAL A 148 13.93 21.61 -6.05
N PHE A 149 14.06 20.30 -6.30
CA PHE A 149 13.57 19.25 -5.44
C PHE A 149 14.67 18.77 -4.49
N THR A 150 14.40 18.78 -3.20
CA THR A 150 15.27 18.16 -2.20
C THR A 150 14.79 16.74 -1.93
N TYR A 151 15.69 15.76 -1.95
CA TYR A 151 15.33 14.37 -1.69
C TYR A 151 16.34 13.67 -0.79
N THR A 152 15.90 12.65 -0.06
CA THR A 152 16.77 11.70 0.63
C THR A 152 16.77 10.36 -0.10
N VAL A 153 17.84 9.58 0.08
CA VAL A 153 17.85 8.17 -0.27
C VAL A 153 17.82 7.37 1.02
N GLU A 154 16.90 6.40 1.10
CA GLU A 154 16.64 5.62 2.31
C GLU A 154 16.57 4.13 1.99
N VAL A 155 16.97 3.30 2.93
CA VAL A 155 16.88 1.84 2.84
C VAL A 155 16.09 1.34 4.04
N GLU A 156 15.16 0.41 3.80
CA GLU A 156 14.38 -0.18 4.88
C GLU A 156 15.29 -0.97 5.82
N ASP A 157 15.06 -0.86 7.13
CA ASP A 157 15.82 -1.59 8.11
C ASP A 157 15.54 -3.10 7.98
N GLY A 158 16.62 -3.88 8.00
CA GLY A 158 16.57 -5.34 7.86
C GLY A 158 16.76 -5.87 6.43
N MET A 159 16.99 -5.00 5.45
CA MET A 159 17.31 -5.41 4.07
C MET A 159 18.73 -5.97 3.92
N ASP A 160 18.88 -7.01 3.10
CA ASP A 160 20.19 -7.49 2.62
C ASP A 160 20.55 -6.82 1.28
N THR A 161 21.32 -5.73 1.37
CA THR A 161 21.74 -4.95 0.21
C THR A 161 23.09 -5.41 -0.39
N THR A 162 23.69 -6.48 0.15
CA THR A 162 25.05 -6.91 -0.21
C THR A 162 25.21 -7.26 -1.69
N SER A 163 24.16 -7.84 -2.29
CA SER A 163 24.19 -8.33 -3.68
C SER A 163 24.26 -7.24 -4.75
N PHE A 164 24.02 -5.97 -4.40
CA PHE A 164 24.05 -4.83 -5.33
C PHE A 164 24.88 -3.65 -4.83
N GLY A 165 25.86 -3.91 -3.94
CA GLY A 165 26.84 -2.92 -3.51
C GLY A 165 26.52 -2.21 -2.19
N GLY A 166 25.63 -2.78 -1.39
CA GLY A 166 25.20 -2.18 -0.13
C GLY A 166 24.28 -0.98 -0.34
N ASP A 167 23.99 -0.28 0.76
CA ASP A 167 23.11 0.90 0.75
C ASP A 167 23.71 2.02 -0.13
N GLU A 168 25.04 2.16 -0.12
CA GLU A 168 25.76 3.08 -1.00
C GLU A 168 25.61 2.74 -2.48
N GLY A 169 25.60 1.45 -2.84
CA GLY A 169 25.37 1.03 -4.22
C GLY A 169 23.98 1.42 -4.73
N PHE A 170 22.96 1.29 -3.86
CA PHE A 170 21.61 1.79 -4.16
C PHE A 170 21.60 3.31 -4.30
N ALA A 171 22.15 4.04 -3.32
CA ALA A 171 22.13 5.49 -3.31
C ALA A 171 22.90 6.11 -4.47
N GLN A 172 24.06 5.55 -4.81
CA GLN A 172 24.82 5.97 -5.98
C GLN A 172 24.05 5.77 -7.27
N MET A 173 23.32 4.66 -7.43
CA MET A 173 22.49 4.41 -8.62
C MET A 173 21.37 5.45 -8.75
N VAL A 174 20.70 5.80 -7.64
CA VAL A 174 19.67 6.84 -7.62
C VAL A 174 20.27 8.20 -8.01
N SER A 175 21.31 8.64 -7.30
CA SER A 175 22.00 9.91 -7.55
C SER A 175 22.52 10.04 -8.98
N GLN A 176 23.19 9.01 -9.50
CA GLN A 176 23.74 9.01 -10.87
C GLN A 176 22.64 8.98 -11.94
N THR A 177 21.50 8.37 -11.65
CA THR A 177 20.36 8.40 -12.56
C THR A 177 19.79 9.80 -12.63
N LEU A 178 19.48 10.44 -11.50
CA LEU A 178 18.86 11.77 -11.47
C LEU A 178 19.79 12.90 -11.93
N SER A 179 21.10 12.77 -11.75
CA SER A 179 22.11 13.72 -12.23
C SER A 179 22.51 13.50 -13.70
N ASN A 180 21.96 12.49 -14.38
CA ASN A 180 22.29 12.21 -15.76
C ASN A 180 21.65 13.25 -16.70
N PRO A 181 22.36 13.77 -17.73
CA PRO A 181 21.76 14.65 -18.75
C PRO A 181 20.63 14.03 -19.57
N LYS A 182 20.45 12.70 -19.52
CA LYS A 182 19.32 11.97 -20.10
C LYS A 182 18.10 11.89 -19.17
N SER A 183 18.27 12.23 -17.89
CA SER A 183 17.22 12.27 -16.86
C SER A 183 16.51 13.64 -16.85
N TRP A 184 15.65 13.86 -15.86
CA TRP A 184 14.77 15.01 -15.71
C TRP A 184 15.50 16.37 -15.73
N ILE A 185 16.78 16.42 -15.33
CA ILE A 185 17.58 17.65 -15.35
C ILE A 185 17.93 18.14 -16.76
N HIS A 186 17.63 17.37 -17.81
CA HIS A 186 17.70 17.85 -19.18
C HIS A 186 16.77 19.06 -19.38
N ASP A 187 15.60 19.01 -18.75
CA ASP A 187 14.67 20.12 -18.71
C ASP A 187 15.16 21.16 -17.70
N PRO A 188 15.43 22.41 -18.12
CA PRO A 188 15.88 23.45 -17.21
C PRO A 188 14.87 23.78 -16.11
N GLN A 189 13.60 23.34 -16.21
CA GLN A 189 12.59 23.51 -15.17
C GLN A 189 12.97 22.81 -13.86
N PHE A 190 13.70 21.69 -13.95
CA PHE A 190 13.97 20.81 -12.83
C PHE A 190 15.43 20.88 -12.34
N ALA A 191 15.59 20.72 -11.04
CA ALA A 191 16.86 20.45 -10.39
C ALA A 191 16.64 19.57 -9.16
N PHE A 192 17.69 18.86 -8.74
CA PHE A 192 17.65 18.00 -7.57
C PHE A 192 18.82 18.29 -6.63
N VAL A 193 18.56 18.20 -5.33
CA VAL A 193 19.56 18.26 -4.26
C VAL A 193 19.36 17.03 -3.38
N ARG A 194 20.39 16.18 -3.25
CA ARG A 194 20.35 15.06 -2.29
C ARG A 194 20.72 15.58 -0.92
N ALA A 195 19.80 15.46 0.03
CA ALA A 195 20.04 15.71 1.43
C ALA A 195 20.30 14.40 2.18
N ASP A 196 20.95 14.50 3.34
CA ASP A 196 21.10 13.40 4.29
C ASP A 196 20.69 13.84 5.70
N ALA A 197 20.96 13.00 6.71
CA ALA A 197 20.61 13.25 8.10
C ALA A 197 21.25 14.51 8.72
N THR A 198 22.24 15.13 8.07
CA THR A 198 22.84 16.39 8.52
C THR A 198 22.05 17.62 8.08
N SER A 199 21.13 17.48 7.13
CA SER A 199 20.23 18.54 6.68
C SER A 199 19.12 18.80 7.70
N THR A 200 18.80 20.08 7.92
CA THR A 200 17.65 20.49 8.73
C THR A 200 16.39 20.78 7.89
N ALA A 201 16.49 20.68 6.57
CA ALA A 201 15.37 20.89 5.66
C ALA A 201 14.61 19.58 5.42
N GLU A 202 13.28 19.64 5.50
CA GLU A 202 12.41 18.53 5.14
C GLU A 202 12.52 18.28 3.62
N PRO A 203 12.79 17.06 3.16
CA PRO A 203 12.87 16.77 1.73
C PRO A 203 11.47 16.83 1.09
N ASP A 204 11.40 17.24 -0.18
CA ASP A 204 10.17 17.21 -0.97
C ASP A 204 9.67 15.76 -1.16
N PHE A 205 10.58 14.77 -1.24
CA PHE A 205 10.25 13.35 -1.25
C PHE A 205 11.44 12.46 -0.81
N ARG A 206 11.14 11.20 -0.49
CA ARG A 206 12.13 10.20 -0.06
C ARG A 206 12.18 9.05 -1.06
N VAL A 207 13.35 8.73 -1.61
CA VAL A 207 13.53 7.57 -2.50
C VAL A 207 13.96 6.38 -1.64
N SER A 208 13.11 5.36 -1.55
CA SER A 208 13.23 4.35 -0.50
C SER A 208 13.23 2.93 -1.05
N LEU A 209 14.37 2.25 -0.93
CA LEU A 209 14.44 0.83 -1.18
C LEU A 209 13.65 0.10 -0.09
N THR A 210 12.69 -0.74 -0.51
CA THR A 210 11.70 -1.31 0.39
C THR A 210 11.37 -2.74 0.00
N SER A 211 11.20 -3.60 1.02
CA SER A 211 10.83 -4.99 0.87
C SER A 211 9.40 -5.16 0.31
N PRO A 212 9.11 -6.28 -0.39
CA PRO A 212 7.78 -6.58 -0.91
C PRO A 212 6.66 -6.48 0.13
N MET A 213 6.83 -7.08 1.32
CA MET A 213 5.77 -7.06 2.35
C MET A 213 5.42 -5.65 2.82
N THR A 214 6.40 -4.75 2.90
CA THR A 214 6.21 -3.37 3.33
C THR A 214 5.59 -2.53 2.21
N ILE A 215 6.07 -2.68 0.98
CA ILE A 215 5.53 -1.93 -0.17
C ILE A 215 4.05 -2.17 -0.39
N ARG A 216 3.56 -3.39 -0.18
CA ARG A 216 2.13 -3.71 -0.34
C ARG A 216 1.22 -2.86 0.56
N GLN A 217 1.74 -2.40 1.69
CA GLN A 217 1.02 -1.51 2.61
C GLN A 217 1.04 -0.05 2.12
N GLY A 218 2.15 0.38 1.53
CA GLY A 218 2.35 1.74 1.04
C GLY A 218 1.78 2.01 -0.36
N CYS A 219 1.80 1.01 -1.23
CA CYS A 219 1.40 1.11 -2.64
C CYS A 219 0.08 0.39 -2.97
N GLY A 220 -0.38 -0.50 -2.09
CA GLY A 220 -1.46 -1.44 -2.42
C GLY A 220 -0.92 -2.76 -3.00
N TYR A 221 -1.80 -3.76 -3.10
CA TYR A 221 -1.50 -5.09 -3.63
C TYR A 221 -2.74 -5.81 -4.15
N GLU A 222 -3.71 -5.04 -4.61
CA GLU A 222 -4.95 -5.52 -5.22
C GLU A 222 -4.63 -6.36 -6.47
N ILE A 223 -3.63 -5.91 -7.22
CA ILE A 223 -2.94 -6.71 -8.22
C ILE A 223 -1.74 -7.34 -7.54
N GLN A 224 -1.70 -8.67 -7.50
CA GLN A 224 -0.67 -9.44 -6.79
C GLN A 224 0.66 -9.48 -7.55
N ILE A 225 1.12 -8.32 -8.00
CA ILE A 225 2.34 -8.12 -8.76
C ILE A 225 3.25 -7.19 -7.96
N GLU A 226 4.54 -7.52 -7.91
CA GLU A 226 5.53 -6.66 -7.28
C GLU A 226 5.70 -5.38 -8.09
N THR A 227 5.42 -4.23 -7.47
CA THR A 227 5.49 -2.90 -8.07
C THR A 227 6.19 -1.91 -7.16
N SER A 228 6.80 -0.90 -7.78
CA SER A 228 7.15 0.35 -7.12
C SER A 228 5.96 1.33 -7.23
N CYS A 229 6.00 2.42 -6.48
CA CYS A 229 5.01 3.50 -6.61
C CYS A 229 5.53 4.79 -6.00
N PHE A 230 4.84 5.90 -6.27
CA PHE A 230 4.93 7.11 -5.48
C PHE A 230 3.69 7.24 -4.58
N ASN A 231 3.90 7.36 -3.27
CA ASN A 231 2.86 7.68 -2.30
C ASN A 231 3.13 9.08 -1.71
N PRO A 232 2.33 10.10 -2.06
CA PRO A 232 2.56 11.47 -1.61
C PRO A 232 2.25 11.71 -0.13
N ALA A 233 1.55 10.78 0.54
CA ALA A 233 1.08 10.96 1.91
C ALA A 233 1.24 9.70 2.77
N TYR A 234 2.35 8.97 2.59
CA TYR A 234 2.61 7.75 3.34
C TYR A 234 2.82 8.05 4.84
N SER A 235 2.09 7.34 5.70
CA SER A 235 2.24 7.43 7.15
C SER A 235 2.54 6.03 7.71
N PRO A 236 3.74 5.80 8.28
CA PRO A 236 4.16 4.47 8.74
C PRO A 236 3.43 4.03 10.02
N SER A 237 2.83 4.97 10.75
CA SER A 237 2.08 4.66 11.96
C SER A 237 0.96 5.69 12.22
N PRO A 238 -0.14 5.30 12.87
CA PRO A 238 -1.23 6.22 13.18
C PRO A 238 -0.75 7.46 13.94
N GLY A 239 -1.01 8.64 13.38
CA GLY A 239 -0.63 9.92 13.98
C GLY A 239 0.75 10.43 13.61
N ALA A 240 1.55 9.67 12.85
CA ALA A 240 2.77 10.20 12.23
C ALA A 240 2.41 11.15 11.07
N ALA A 241 3.19 12.23 10.93
CA ALA A 241 3.03 13.15 9.81
C ALA A 241 3.21 12.40 8.47
N PRO A 242 2.35 12.63 7.47
CA PRO A 242 2.49 12.02 6.16
C PRO A 242 3.78 12.50 5.50
N THR A 243 4.50 11.57 4.90
CA THR A 243 5.76 11.83 4.17
C THR A 243 5.62 11.38 2.73
N PRO A 244 5.93 12.23 1.73
CA PRO A 244 5.99 11.82 0.34
C PRO A 244 7.13 10.81 0.13
N ARG A 245 6.81 9.66 -0.44
CA ARG A 245 7.76 8.55 -0.59
C ARG A 245 7.65 7.89 -1.95
N VAL A 246 8.78 7.83 -2.65
CA VAL A 246 9.01 7.01 -3.83
C VAL A 246 9.48 5.66 -3.34
N PHE A 247 8.58 4.68 -3.37
CA PHE A 247 8.87 3.31 -2.98
C PHE A 247 9.52 2.55 -4.13
N ILE A 248 10.72 2.02 -3.90
CA ILE A 248 11.44 1.16 -4.84
C ILE A 248 11.38 -0.28 -4.33
N ASN A 249 10.73 -1.16 -5.10
CA ASN A 249 10.57 -2.57 -4.74
C ASN A 249 11.87 -3.36 -4.89
N GLU A 250 12.36 -3.94 -3.80
CA GLU A 250 13.62 -4.70 -3.79
C GLU A 250 13.58 -5.91 -4.71
N ALA A 251 12.47 -6.64 -4.77
CA ALA A 251 12.36 -7.81 -5.62
C ALA A 251 12.57 -7.41 -7.10
N ARG A 252 11.98 -6.28 -7.50
CA ARG A 252 12.20 -5.67 -8.82
C ARG A 252 13.60 -5.09 -8.97
N TRP A 253 14.15 -4.49 -7.94
CA TRP A 253 15.52 -3.99 -7.95
C TRP A 253 16.54 -5.11 -8.21
N VAL A 254 16.32 -6.29 -7.65
CA VAL A 254 17.19 -7.46 -7.83
C VAL A 254 16.94 -8.17 -9.16
N ARG A 255 15.67 -8.38 -9.55
CA ARG A 255 15.32 -9.28 -10.66
C ARG A 255 14.87 -8.58 -11.94
N GLY A 256 14.62 -7.29 -11.87
CA GLY A 256 14.19 -6.48 -13.01
C GLY A 256 12.75 -6.73 -13.45
N ALA A 257 12.52 -6.48 -14.74
CA ALA A 257 11.27 -6.75 -15.43
C ALA A 257 11.51 -7.45 -16.77
N VAL A 258 10.54 -8.28 -17.18
CA VAL A 258 10.61 -9.09 -18.41
C VAL A 258 10.94 -8.24 -19.65
N PRO A 259 10.36 -7.03 -19.86
CA PRO A 259 10.64 -6.24 -21.06
C PRO A 259 12.11 -5.81 -21.21
N PHE A 260 12.89 -5.79 -20.12
CA PHE A 260 14.30 -5.42 -20.12
C PHE A 260 15.25 -6.60 -20.40
N GLN A 261 14.72 -7.81 -20.56
CA GLN A 261 15.46 -8.99 -21.04
C GLN A 261 16.76 -9.29 -20.25
N GLY A 262 16.74 -9.07 -18.94
CA GLY A 262 17.89 -9.30 -18.05
C GLY A 262 18.84 -8.11 -17.92
N ASP A 263 18.61 -7.00 -18.62
CA ASP A 263 19.31 -5.74 -18.37
C ASP A 263 18.74 -5.04 -17.13
N VAL A 264 19.11 -5.56 -15.96
CA VAL A 264 18.70 -5.04 -14.66
C VAL A 264 19.25 -3.62 -14.43
N GLY A 265 20.40 -3.28 -15.02
CA GLY A 265 20.97 -1.94 -14.92
C GLY A 265 20.08 -0.87 -15.54
N SER A 266 19.66 -1.09 -16.79
CA SER A 266 18.70 -0.22 -17.46
C SER A 266 17.34 -0.21 -16.74
N TYR A 267 16.87 -1.36 -16.25
CA TYR A 267 15.62 -1.40 -15.50
C TYR A 267 15.65 -0.53 -14.24
N ARG A 268 16.75 -0.54 -13.47
CA ARG A 268 16.91 0.30 -12.28
C ARG A 268 16.87 1.79 -12.61
N GLN A 269 17.49 2.20 -13.71
CA GLN A 269 17.43 3.58 -14.20
C GLN A 269 16.01 3.98 -14.62
N TYR A 270 15.33 3.11 -15.38
CA TYR A 270 13.92 3.26 -15.73
C TYR A 270 13.08 3.48 -14.47
N LEU A 271 13.21 2.57 -13.50
CA LEU A 271 12.38 2.55 -12.29
C LEU A 271 12.58 3.82 -11.47
N VAL A 272 13.83 4.26 -11.27
CA VAL A 272 14.11 5.52 -10.56
C VAL A 272 13.48 6.70 -11.31
N ASN A 273 13.71 6.81 -12.62
CA ASN A 273 13.17 7.93 -13.39
C ASN A 273 11.64 7.94 -13.43
N HIS A 274 11.00 6.78 -13.59
CA HIS A 274 9.55 6.62 -13.66
C HIS A 274 8.88 7.06 -12.35
N GLU A 275 9.31 6.50 -11.23
CA GLU A 275 8.67 6.77 -9.94
C GLU A 275 8.98 8.19 -9.43
N VAL A 276 10.17 8.71 -9.71
CA VAL A 276 10.48 10.13 -9.47
C VAL A 276 9.68 11.04 -10.40
N GLY A 277 9.39 10.60 -11.64
CA GLY A 277 8.47 11.28 -12.55
C GLY A 277 7.11 11.56 -11.90
N HIS A 278 6.54 10.56 -11.23
CA HIS A 278 5.33 10.74 -10.43
C HIS A 278 5.50 11.76 -9.30
N ALA A 279 6.63 11.71 -8.58
CA ALA A 279 6.93 12.62 -7.48
C ALA A 279 7.07 14.09 -7.93
N ILE A 280 7.57 14.34 -9.14
CA ILE A 280 7.79 15.70 -9.67
C ILE A 280 6.60 16.24 -10.48
N GLY A 281 5.52 15.47 -10.61
CA GLY A 281 4.23 15.95 -11.13
C GLY A 281 3.72 15.27 -12.41
N TYR A 282 4.41 14.24 -12.94
CA TYR A 282 3.90 13.42 -14.05
C TYR A 282 3.02 12.30 -13.50
N ARG A 283 1.73 12.57 -13.32
CA ARG A 283 0.84 11.65 -12.58
C ARG A 283 0.27 10.49 -13.40
N GLN A 284 0.20 10.65 -14.72
CA GLN A 284 -0.45 9.67 -15.59
C GLN A 284 0.59 8.82 -16.30
N HIS A 285 0.24 7.57 -16.57
CA HIS A 285 1.04 6.74 -17.45
C HIS A 285 0.84 7.14 -18.91
N GLU A 286 1.88 6.95 -19.71
CA GLU A 286 1.88 7.26 -21.13
C GLU A 286 1.81 5.98 -21.98
N ALA A 287 1.09 6.06 -23.09
CA ALA A 287 1.00 4.96 -24.04
C ALA A 287 2.20 4.93 -25.00
N CYS A 288 2.51 3.76 -25.53
CA CYS A 288 3.44 3.62 -26.63
C CYS A 288 2.94 4.42 -27.86
N PRO A 289 3.73 5.37 -28.41
CA PRO A 289 3.31 6.21 -29.52
C PRO A 289 3.35 5.49 -30.89
N GLY A 290 4.18 4.47 -31.02
CA GLY A 290 4.40 3.79 -32.30
C GLY A 290 5.17 2.47 -32.15
N ASN A 291 4.94 1.56 -33.10
CA ASN A 291 5.59 0.24 -33.09
C ASN A 291 7.12 0.36 -33.25
N GLY A 292 7.86 -0.19 -32.29
CA GLY A 292 9.33 -0.17 -32.30
C GLY A 292 9.95 1.13 -31.81
N ASP A 293 9.15 2.15 -31.49
CA ASP A 293 9.62 3.38 -30.86
C ASP A 293 10.15 3.08 -29.45
N LEU A 294 10.93 4.02 -28.89
CA LEU A 294 11.27 3.96 -27.48
C LEU A 294 10.01 4.24 -26.66
N ALA A 295 9.78 3.42 -25.64
CA ALA A 295 8.71 3.66 -24.69
C ALA A 295 8.91 5.03 -24.02
N PRO A 296 7.85 5.85 -23.86
CA PRO A 296 7.93 7.02 -23.00
C PRO A 296 8.29 6.59 -21.57
N ILE A 297 8.98 7.45 -20.82
CA ILE A 297 9.45 7.09 -19.48
C ILE A 297 8.29 6.80 -18.52
N MET A 298 7.15 7.49 -18.72
CA MET A 298 5.95 7.30 -17.91
C MET A 298 5.08 6.13 -18.42
N MET A 299 5.50 5.39 -19.45
CA MET A 299 4.88 4.10 -19.76
C MET A 299 5.20 3.10 -18.63
N GLN A 300 4.22 2.30 -18.19
CA GLN A 300 4.43 1.28 -17.15
C GLN A 300 5.18 0.05 -17.70
N GLN A 301 6.48 0.21 -17.96
CA GLN A 301 7.36 -0.80 -18.56
C GLN A 301 7.71 -1.94 -17.59
N THR A 302 7.42 -1.83 -16.29
CA THR A 302 7.56 -2.97 -15.36
C THR A 302 6.60 -4.10 -15.74
N PHE A 303 5.44 -3.77 -16.30
CA PHE A 303 4.43 -4.75 -16.71
C PHE A 303 4.63 -5.19 -18.15
N SER A 304 4.62 -4.24 -19.08
CA SER A 304 4.77 -4.50 -20.51
C SER A 304 5.19 -3.23 -21.25
N THR A 305 5.78 -3.41 -22.43
CA THR A 305 5.96 -2.35 -23.42
C THR A 305 4.90 -2.39 -24.53
N ALA A 306 3.85 -3.21 -24.39
CA ALA A 306 2.71 -3.26 -25.29
C ALA A 306 1.48 -2.58 -24.67
N ASN A 307 0.80 -1.74 -25.45
CA ASN A 307 -0.37 -1.01 -24.99
C ASN A 307 -1.56 -1.91 -24.64
N ASN A 308 -1.73 -3.03 -25.37
CA ASN A 308 -2.80 -4.00 -25.09
C ASN A 308 -2.66 -4.69 -23.73
N ASP A 309 -1.45 -4.74 -23.19
CA ASP A 309 -1.23 -5.29 -21.86
C ASP A 309 -1.39 -4.17 -20.82
N ASN A 310 -0.80 -3.00 -21.06
CA ASN A 310 -0.85 -1.87 -20.12
C ASN A 310 -2.27 -1.30 -19.94
N THR A 311 -3.12 -1.35 -20.96
CA THR A 311 -4.55 -0.96 -20.87
C THR A 311 -5.34 -1.77 -19.85
N LEU A 312 -4.89 -2.99 -19.52
CA LEU A 312 -5.52 -3.81 -18.49
C LEU A 312 -5.29 -3.22 -17.09
N PHE A 313 -4.16 -2.53 -16.88
CA PHE A 313 -3.77 -1.92 -15.61
C PHE A 313 -4.20 -0.46 -15.50
N ASP A 314 -4.29 0.23 -16.63
CA ASP A 314 -4.67 1.64 -16.70
C ASP A 314 -5.75 1.85 -17.79
N PRO A 315 -6.97 1.32 -17.56
CA PRO A 315 -8.05 1.41 -18.53
C PRO A 315 -8.54 2.86 -18.62
N GLY A 316 -8.48 3.41 -19.83
CA GLY A 316 -8.86 4.80 -20.11
C GLY A 316 -7.67 5.65 -20.54
N ALA A 317 -6.58 5.64 -19.76
CA ALA A 317 -5.37 6.38 -20.11
C ALA A 317 -4.58 5.70 -21.24
N ILE A 318 -4.55 4.36 -21.27
CA ILE A 318 -3.81 3.59 -22.26
C ILE A 318 -4.77 2.94 -23.27
N PRO A 319 -4.68 3.25 -24.57
CA PRO A 319 -5.55 2.67 -25.60
C PRO A 319 -5.11 1.26 -26.01
N ALA A 320 -6.06 0.33 -26.16
CA ALA A 320 -5.81 -1.02 -26.68
C ALA A 320 -5.62 -1.05 -28.22
N ASN A 321 -4.58 -0.38 -28.72
CA ASN A 321 -4.34 -0.16 -30.15
C ASN A 321 -3.29 -1.10 -30.79
N GLY A 322 -2.82 -2.11 -30.05
CA GLY A 322 -1.85 -3.09 -30.53
C GLY A 322 -0.42 -2.59 -30.70
N LEU A 323 -0.11 -1.36 -30.29
CA LEU A 323 1.25 -0.81 -30.40
C LEU A 323 2.17 -1.39 -29.33
N THR A 324 3.41 -1.68 -29.73
CA THR A 324 4.47 -2.19 -28.85
C THR A 324 5.78 -1.42 -29.04
N CYS A 325 6.31 -0.91 -27.93
CA CYS A 325 7.55 -0.15 -27.90
C CYS A 325 8.74 -1.02 -27.47
N ARG A 326 9.94 -0.50 -27.69
CA ARG A 326 11.17 -0.98 -27.05
C ARG A 326 11.32 -0.33 -25.68
N PHE A 327 11.92 -1.04 -24.72
CA PHE A 327 12.17 -0.47 -23.39
C PHE A 327 13.06 0.79 -23.49
N ASN A 328 12.88 1.70 -22.55
CA ASN A 328 13.63 2.95 -22.47
C ASN A 328 13.77 3.40 -21.00
N PRO A 329 15.00 3.55 -20.50
CA PRO A 329 15.22 3.97 -19.12
C PRO A 329 15.30 5.48 -18.89
N TRP A 330 15.19 6.31 -19.93
CA TRP A 330 15.45 7.75 -19.84
C TRP A 330 14.28 8.61 -20.32
N PRO A 331 13.91 9.71 -19.62
CA PRO A 331 12.97 10.71 -20.13
C PRO A 331 13.48 11.39 -21.41
N TYR A 332 14.80 11.65 -21.50
CA TYR A 332 15.43 12.31 -22.65
C TYR A 332 16.54 11.41 -23.21
N PRO A 333 16.23 10.43 -24.09
CA PRO A 333 17.20 9.47 -24.61
C PRO A 333 18.10 10.08 -25.70
N ILE A 334 18.81 11.17 -25.36
CA ILE A 334 19.77 11.83 -26.25
C ILE A 334 20.98 10.90 -26.51
N ALA A 335 21.55 11.01 -27.71
CA ALA A 335 22.70 10.22 -28.16
C ALA A 335 24.01 10.70 -27.52
#